data_AF-A0ABD5SG57-F1
#
_entry.id   AF-A0ABD5SG57-F1
#
_cell.length_a   1.000
_cell.length_b   1.000
_cell.length_c   1.000
_cell.angle_alpha   90.00
_cell.angle_beta   90.00
_cell.angle_gamma   90.00
#
_symmetry.space_group_name_H-M   'P 1'
#
loop_
_entity.id
_entity.type
_entity.pdbx_description
1 polymer ?
#
loop_
_entity_poly.entity_id
_entity_poly.type
_entity_poly.pdbx_seq_one_letter_code
_entity_poly.pdbx_strand_id
1 'polypeptide(L)'
;EFGISDITVEDGNDGGSSIAAGKRLTEKLYVKYVYGLLGAAGNFVVQYKISDQLGIETTSGDSQAIDLTYRWDSKPPEKEKKAPVSESVPIQ
;
A
#
# COMPACT_ATOMS: atom_id res chain seq x y z
N GLU A 1 25.02 -0.03 15.09
CA GLU A 1 23.96 -0.12 16.12
C GLU A 1 22.86 -1.07 15.63
N PHE A 2 22.69 -2.21 16.30
CA PHE A 2 21.60 -3.15 16.03
C PHE A 2 20.46 -2.85 17.00
N GLY A 3 19.23 -2.74 16.49
CA GLY A 3 18.07 -2.29 17.27
C GLY A 3 16.88 -2.02 16.36
N ILE A 4 15.68 -2.15 16.91
CA ILE A 4 14.40 -1.80 16.27
C ILE A 4 14.35 -0.27 16.12
N SER A 5 13.94 0.22 14.95
CA SER A 5 13.75 1.67 14.74
C SER A 5 12.29 2.09 14.87
N ASP A 6 11.36 1.18 14.59
CA ASP A 6 9.94 1.48 14.45
C ASP A 6 9.10 0.51 15.29
N ILE A 7 8.13 1.04 16.04
CA ILE A 7 7.07 0.26 16.68
C ILE A 7 5.74 0.88 16.27
N THR A 8 4.86 0.07 15.68
CA THR A 8 3.60 0.53 15.10
C THR A 8 2.45 -0.34 15.59
N VAL A 9 1.27 0.25 15.77
CA VAL A 9 0.02 -0.50 15.92
C VAL A 9 -0.66 -0.50 14.55
N GLU A 10 -0.96 -1.69 14.03
CA GLU A 10 -1.54 -1.88 12.70
C GLU A 10 -2.85 -2.67 12.81
N ASP A 11 -3.78 -2.41 11.90
CA ASP A 11 -4.93 -3.27 11.73
C ASP A 11 -4.47 -4.56 11.02
N GLY A 12 -4.75 -5.70 11.62
CA GLY A 12 -4.32 -7.00 11.13
C GLY A 12 -5.24 -7.50 10.02
N ASN A 13 -4.68 -8.28 9.10
CA ASN A 13 -5.39 -8.80 7.93
C ASN A 13 -6.62 -9.66 8.29
N ASP A 14 -6.64 -10.23 9.50
CA ASP A 14 -7.74 -11.08 10.00
C ASP A 14 -8.82 -10.30 10.78
N GLY A 15 -8.82 -8.96 10.69
CA GLY A 15 -9.80 -8.09 11.35
C GLY A 15 -9.53 -7.86 12.85
N GLY A 16 -8.29 -8.09 13.31
CA GLY A 16 -7.86 -7.86 14.69
C GLY A 16 -6.63 -6.97 14.76
N SER A 17 -6.45 -6.25 15.86
CA SER A 17 -5.29 -5.36 16.03
C SER A 17 -3.97 -6.12 16.20
N SER A 18 -2.88 -5.51 15.74
CA SER A 18 -1.52 -6.07 15.83
C SER A 18 -0.50 -5.01 16.23
N ILE A 19 0.63 -5.46 16.76
CA ILE A 19 1.83 -4.63 16.97
C ILE A 19 2.89 -5.09 15.99
N ALA A 20 3.53 -4.14 15.31
CA ALA A 20 4.67 -4.37 14.45
C ALA A 20 5.92 -3.75 15.05
N ALA A 21 7.01 -4.51 15.08
CA ALA A 21 8.34 -4.02 15.38
C ALA A 21 9.20 -4.13 14.12
N GLY A 22 9.76 -3.02 13.65
CA GLY A 22 10.39 -2.94 12.34
C GLY A 22 11.69 -2.16 12.29
N LYS A 23 12.39 -2.35 11.17
CA LYS A 23 13.60 -1.63 10.83
C LYS A 23 13.74 -1.42 9.34
N ARG A 24 14.08 -0.19 8.97
CA ARG A 24 14.57 0.14 7.63
C ARG A 24 16.05 -0.16 7.53
N LEU A 25 16.41 -1.19 6.76
CA LEU A 25 17.79 -1.64 6.59
C LEU A 25 18.51 -0.85 5.49
N THR A 26 17.78 -0.44 4.46
CA THR A 26 18.24 0.46 3.40
C THR A 26 17.09 1.36 2.96
N GLU A 27 17.35 2.32 2.07
CA GLU A 27 16.27 3.14 1.47
C GLU A 27 15.18 2.29 0.77
N LYS A 28 15.53 1.07 0.33
CA LYS A 28 14.63 0.18 -0.43
C LYS A 28 14.17 -1.05 0.35
N LEU A 29 14.77 -1.37 1.49
CA LEU A 29 14.51 -2.59 2.25
C LEU A 29 14.01 -2.27 3.65
N TYR A 30 12.79 -2.72 3.95
CA TYR A 30 12.18 -2.64 5.27
C TYR A 30 11.81 -4.04 5.73
N VAL A 31 12.05 -4.32 7.01
CA VAL A 31 11.77 -5.61 7.62
C VAL A 31 11.00 -5.36 8.90
N LYS A 32 9.92 -6.10 9.13
CA LYS A 32 9.17 -6.04 10.39
C LYS A 32 8.72 -7.42 10.86
N TYR A 33 8.55 -7.54 12.15
CA TYR A 33 7.83 -8.64 12.78
C TYR A 33 6.49 -8.11 13.29
N VAL A 34 5.39 -8.72 12.87
CA VAL A 34 4.02 -8.36 13.23
C VAL A 34 3.48 -9.44 14.16
N TYR A 35 2.88 -9.03 15.28
CA TYR A 35 2.31 -9.92 16.27
C TYR A 35 0.87 -9.51 16.60
N GLY A 36 -0.06 -10.45 16.42
CA GLY A 36 -1.48 -10.25 16.71
C GLY A 36 -1.75 -10.07 18.21
N LEU A 37 -2.68 -9.16 18.54
CA LEU A 37 -3.08 -8.92 19.93
C LEU A 37 -4.23 -9.82 20.40
N LEU A 38 -5.08 -10.27 19.47
CA LEU A 38 -6.27 -11.08 19.75
C LEU A 38 -6.04 -12.58 19.50
N GLY A 39 -4.85 -12.96 19.05
CA GLY A 39 -4.40 -14.32 18.83
C GLY A 39 -2.88 -14.33 18.71
N ALA A 40 -2.22 -15.38 19.21
CA ALA A 40 -0.76 -15.50 19.20
C ALA A 40 -0.21 -15.85 17.79
N ALA A 41 -0.56 -15.04 16.79
CA ALA A 41 -0.10 -15.18 15.43
C ALA A 41 1.01 -14.16 15.13
N GLY A 42 2.18 -14.65 14.75
CA GLY A 42 3.38 -13.90 14.43
C GLY A 42 3.79 -14.06 12.98
N ASN A 43 4.04 -12.94 12.30
CA ASN A 43 4.48 -12.93 10.91
C ASN A 43 5.73 -12.07 10.74
N PHE A 44 6.71 -12.59 10.01
CA PHE A 44 7.84 -11.85 9.50
C PHE A 44 7.50 -11.31 8.11
N VAL A 45 7.63 -10.00 7.94
CA VAL A 45 7.30 -9.29 6.70
C VAL A 45 8.54 -8.58 6.17
N VAL A 46 8.84 -8.80 4.89
CA VAL A 46 9.94 -8.15 4.17
C VAL A 46 9.34 -7.35 3.02
N GLN A 47 9.64 -6.06 2.99
CA GLN A 47 9.24 -5.15 1.92
C GLN A 47 10.46 -4.68 1.16
N TYR A 48 10.47 -4.92 -0.15
CA TYR A 48 11.56 -4.50 -1.02
C TYR A 48 11.05 -3.68 -2.22
N LYS A 49 11.60 -2.48 -2.36
CA LYS A 49 11.32 -1.58 -3.48
C LYS A 49 12.27 -1.92 -4.64
N ILE A 50 11.71 -2.52 -5.69
CA ILE A 50 12.47 -2.85 -6.92
C ILE A 50 12.72 -1.56 -7.73
N SER A 51 11.67 -0.74 -7.90
CA SER A 51 11.73 0.57 -8.55
C SER A 51 10.73 1.55 -7.90
N ASP A 52 10.64 2.79 -8.39
CA ASP A 52 9.63 3.75 -7.92
C ASP A 52 8.18 3.29 -8.18
N GLN A 53 7.99 2.39 -9.14
CA GLN A 53 6.68 1.90 -9.55
C GLN A 53 6.43 0.45 -9.12
N LEU A 54 7.46 -0.31 -8.77
CA LEU A 54 7.37 -1.74 -8.49
C LEU A 54 7.94 -2.08 -7.11
N GLY A 55 7.12 -2.74 -6.29
CA GLY A 55 7.51 -3.25 -4.97
C GLY A 55 7.07 -4.70 -4.79
N ILE A 56 7.81 -5.44 -3.98
CA ILE A 56 7.46 -6.79 -3.55
C ILE A 56 7.39 -6.82 -2.01
N GLU A 57 6.39 -7.51 -1.50
CA GLU A 57 6.27 -7.83 -0.08
C GLU A 57 6.20 -9.36 0.07
N THR A 58 6.91 -9.89 1.06
CA THR A 58 6.81 -11.29 1.43
C THR A 58 6.46 -11.41 2.89
N THR A 59 5.51 -12.29 3.18
CA THR A 59 5.04 -12.59 4.53
C THR A 59 5.28 -14.06 4.81
N SER A 60 5.80 -14.37 6.00
CA SER A 60 6.05 -15.73 6.47
C SER A 60 5.79 -15.85 7.96
N GLY A 61 5.40 -17.03 8.43
CA GLY A 61 5.00 -17.26 9.82
C GLY A 61 3.69 -18.03 9.84
N ASP A 62 2.74 -17.54 10.63
CA ASP A 62 1.37 -18.07 10.67
C ASP A 62 0.64 -17.95 9.33
N SER A 63 0.99 -16.94 8.51
CA SER A 63 0.57 -16.84 7.12
C SER A 63 1.77 -16.79 6.17
N GLN A 64 1.54 -17.17 4.92
CA GLN A 64 2.55 -17.17 3.87
C GLN A 64 1.98 -16.51 2.62
N ALA A 65 2.62 -15.43 2.18
CA ALA A 65 2.17 -14.66 1.02
C ALA A 65 3.36 -13.99 0.32
N ILE A 66 3.17 -13.74 -0.97
CA ILE A 66 4.05 -12.91 -1.78
C ILE A 66 3.17 -11.96 -2.57
N ASP A 67 3.31 -10.67 -2.30
CA ASP A 67 2.55 -9.60 -2.94
C ASP A 67 3.45 -8.81 -3.88
N LEU A 68 2.96 -8.53 -5.09
CA LEU A 68 3.63 -7.69 -6.07
C LEU A 68 2.76 -6.47 -6.35
N THR A 69 3.29 -5.29 -6.02
CA THR A 69 2.57 -4.02 -6.21
C THR A 69 3.20 -3.23 -7.35
N TYR A 70 2.41 -2.95 -8.39
CA TYR A 70 2.78 -2.03 -9.47
C TYR A 70 1.90 -0.78 -9.45
N ARG A 71 2.53 0.39 -9.54
CA ARG A 71 1.86 1.70 -9.54
C ARG A 71 2.08 2.40 -10.87
N TRP A 72 1.01 2.96 -11.41
CA TRP A 72 1.02 3.72 -12.66
C TRP A 72 0.05 4.91 -12.54
N ASP A 73 0.40 6.01 -13.19
CA ASP A 73 -0.44 7.21 -13.24
C ASP A 73 -1.30 7.18 -14.50
N SER A 74 -2.61 7.19 -14.33
CA SER A 74 -3.55 7.39 -15.44
C SER A 74 -3.87 8.87 -15.59
N LYS A 75 -3.91 9.36 -16.84
CA LYS A 75 -4.46 10.68 -17.13
C LYS A 75 -5.99 10.59 -17.06
N PRO A 76 -6.67 11.45 -16.28
CA PRO A 76 -8.13 11.52 -16.33
C PRO A 76 -8.59 11.85 -17.75
N PRO A 77 -9.72 11.28 -18.23
CA PRO A 77 -10.26 11.65 -19.53
C PRO A 77 -10.58 13.15 -19.56
N GLU A 78 -10.15 13.84 -20.62
CA GLU A 78 -10.43 15.26 -20.81
C GLU A 78 -11.95 15.44 -20.92
N LYS A 79 -12.53 16.29 -20.05
CA LYS A 79 -13.97 16.58 -20.10
C LYS A 79 -14.29 17.24 -21.43
N GLU A 80 -15.05 16.57 -22.29
CA GLU A 80 -15.54 17.16 -23.52
C GLU A 80 -16.21 18.50 -23.23
N LYS A 81 -15.65 19.58 -23.80
CA LYS A 81 -16.29 20.90 -23.80
C LYS A 81 -17.57 20.77 -24.61
N LYS A 82 -18.72 20.60 -23.96
CA LYS A 82 -20.03 20.73 -24.61
C LYS A 82 -20.07 22.11 -25.29
N ALA A 83 -20.13 22.12 -26.62
CA ALA A 83 -20.30 23.33 -27.40
C ALA A 83 -21.60 24.03 -26.95
N PRO A 84 -21.63 25.37 -26.85
CA PRO A 84 -22.87 26.08 -26.58
C PRO A 84 -23.87 25.74 -27.68
N VAL A 85 -25.03 25.20 -27.28
CA VAL A 85 -26.18 25.03 -28.16
C VAL A 85 -26.58 26.44 -28.61
N SER A 86 -26.32 26.74 -29.88
CA SER A 86 -26.80 27.96 -30.52
C SER A 86 -28.33 27.86 -30.61
N GLU A 87 -29.00 28.44 -29.63
CA GLU A 87 -30.45 28.59 -29.63
C GLU A 87 -30.81 29.52 -30.79
N SER A 88 -31.25 28.95 -31.91
CA SER A 88 -31.75 29.70 -33.06
C SER A 88 -33.06 30.36 -32.65
N VAL A 89 -33.02 31.68 -32.45
CA VAL A 89 -34.21 32.51 -32.22
C VAL A 89 -35.12 32.42 -33.45
N PRO A 90 -36.40 32.04 -33.31
CA PRO A 90 -37.33 32.04 -34.43
C PRO A 90 -37.62 33.48 -34.86
N ILE A 91 -37.49 33.73 -36.17
CA ILE A 91 -37.87 35.00 -36.80
C ILE A 91 -39.41 35.05 -36.79
N GLN A 92 -39.97 36.09 -36.16
CA GLN A 92 -41.39 36.47 -36.30
C GLN A 92 -41.56 37.42 -37.47
#